data_AF-A0A5V4TVE6-F1
#
_entry.id   AF-A0A5V4TVE6-F1
#
_cell.length_a   1.000
_cell.length_b   1.000
_cell.length_c   1.000
_cell.angle_alpha   90.00
_cell.angle_beta   90.00
_cell.angle_gamma   90.00
#
_symmetry.space_group_name_H-M   'P 1'
#
loop_
_entity.id
_entity.type
_entity.pdbx_description
1 polymer ?
#
loop_
_entity_poly.entity_id
_entity_poly.type
_entity_poly.pdbx_seq_one_letter_code
_entity_poly.pdbx_strand_id
1 'polypeptide(L)'
;DLRAFLTSKGVIVEDDIFIHFVGLVYFKGKPYIFLPRNSDLNKFQQYSIAEKEKIARELMSSIHMYQQSKKNSIDNRDNGEGFIGEENLTLIISLLDDFNLNGLYKRRSKRKIYNAGKINWKKTIHSFQPYPSDNSPLYLEYEGVSKRTEFDSEISKIHAGIIYDISKDLGWLTYSEPAYYESVLNSIGRSELSEEIQIA
;
A
#
# COMPACT_ATOMS: atom_id res chain seq x y z
N ASP A 1 0.66 -16.45 -26.64
CA ASP A 1 0.12 -15.29 -27.35
C ASP A 1 -0.77 -14.50 -26.39
N LEU A 2 -0.79 -13.16 -26.48
CA LEU A 2 -1.60 -12.32 -25.58
C LEU A 2 -3.09 -12.57 -25.82
N ARG A 3 -3.53 -12.72 -27.07
CA ARG A 3 -4.93 -13.02 -27.39
C ARG A 3 -5.38 -14.34 -26.77
N ALA A 4 -4.59 -15.40 -26.94
CA ALA A 4 -4.87 -16.70 -26.33
C ALA A 4 -4.96 -16.63 -24.79
N PHE A 5 -4.12 -15.81 -24.15
CA PHE A 5 -4.17 -15.59 -22.71
C PHE A 5 -5.43 -14.83 -22.28
N LEU A 6 -5.82 -13.78 -23.01
CA LEU A 6 -7.04 -13.03 -22.71
C LEU A 6 -8.30 -13.88 -22.94
N THR A 7 -8.28 -14.74 -23.96
CA THR A 7 -9.37 -15.67 -24.28
C THR A 7 -9.50 -16.74 -23.18
N SER A 8 -8.38 -17.33 -22.72
CA SER A 8 -8.40 -18.30 -21.63
C SER A 8 -8.84 -17.72 -20.28
N LYS A 9 -8.79 -16.39 -20.15
CA LYS A 9 -9.29 -15.64 -19.00
C LYS A 9 -10.72 -15.12 -19.17
N GLY A 10 -11.38 -15.40 -20.30
CA GLY A 10 -12.75 -14.97 -20.59
C GLY A 10 -12.90 -13.46 -20.83
N VAL A 11 -11.80 -12.74 -21.04
CA VAL A 11 -11.79 -11.27 -21.27
C VAL A 11 -12.21 -10.94 -22.70
N ILE A 12 -11.97 -11.87 -23.63
CA ILE A 12 -12.31 -11.76 -25.04
C ILE A 12 -12.96 -13.08 -25.46
N VAL A 13 -14.05 -13.03 -26.21
CA VAL A 13 -14.68 -14.23 -26.81
C VAL A 13 -13.92 -14.63 -28.07
N GLU A 14 -13.85 -15.93 -28.41
CA GLU A 14 -13.07 -16.41 -29.58
C GLU A 14 -13.43 -15.69 -30.90
N ASP A 15 -14.71 -15.35 -31.07
CA ASP A 15 -15.26 -14.65 -32.24
C ASP A 15 -15.23 -13.11 -32.14
N ASP A 16 -14.79 -12.54 -31.02
CA ASP A 16 -14.72 -11.08 -30.87
C ASP A 16 -13.58 -10.49 -31.71
N ILE A 17 -13.94 -9.51 -32.53
CA ILE A 17 -12.99 -8.67 -33.26
C ILE A 17 -12.47 -7.54 -32.35
N PHE A 18 -13.25 -7.14 -31.34
CA PHE A 18 -12.97 -5.99 -30.49
C PHE A 18 -12.94 -6.36 -29.02
N ILE A 19 -11.96 -5.81 -28.30
CA ILE A 19 -11.84 -5.95 -26.86
C ILE A 19 -12.89 -5.06 -26.19
N HIS A 20 -13.71 -5.63 -25.32
CA HIS A 20 -14.72 -4.92 -24.52
C HIS A 20 -14.20 -4.50 -23.13
N PHE A 21 -13.03 -5.00 -22.76
CA PHE A 21 -12.36 -4.72 -21.49
C PHE A 21 -11.58 -3.39 -21.51
N VAL A 22 -11.67 -2.66 -20.40
CA VAL A 22 -10.87 -1.44 -20.13
C VAL A 22 -10.15 -1.65 -18.81
N GLY A 23 -8.84 -1.47 -18.79
CA GLY A 23 -8.02 -1.72 -17.60
C GLY A 23 -6.61 -2.19 -17.94
N LEU A 24 -5.98 -2.86 -16.98
CA LEU A 24 -4.59 -3.32 -17.08
C LEU A 24 -4.52 -4.85 -17.03
N VAL A 25 -3.68 -5.41 -17.89
CA VAL A 25 -3.32 -6.83 -17.90
C VAL A 25 -1.81 -6.97 -17.83
N TYR A 26 -1.32 -7.71 -16.86
CA TYR A 26 0.09 -8.03 -16.75
C TYR A 26 0.37 -9.38 -17.43
N PHE A 27 1.18 -9.38 -18.49
CA PHE A 27 1.48 -10.58 -19.28
C PHE A 27 2.95 -10.62 -19.68
N LYS A 28 3.63 -11.74 -19.38
CA LYS A 28 5.06 -11.96 -19.70
C LYS A 28 5.99 -10.81 -19.27
N GLY A 29 5.79 -10.30 -18.05
CA GLY A 29 6.62 -9.24 -17.48
C GLY A 29 6.37 -7.86 -18.08
N LYS A 30 5.22 -7.65 -18.74
CA LYS A 30 4.85 -6.37 -19.35
C LYS A 30 3.41 -5.99 -19.01
N PRO A 31 3.16 -4.74 -18.61
CA PRO A 31 1.81 -4.22 -18.46
C PRO A 31 1.23 -3.86 -19.83
N TYR A 32 0.00 -4.31 -20.09
CA TYR A 32 -0.81 -3.96 -21.24
C TYR A 32 -2.02 -3.17 -20.76
N ILE A 33 -2.27 -2.01 -21.36
CA ILE A 33 -3.38 -1.15 -20.98
C ILE A 33 -4.39 -1.09 -22.11
N PHE A 34 -5.64 -1.31 -21.76
CA PHE A 34 -6.78 -1.25 -22.66
C PHE A 34 -7.56 0.01 -22.32
N LEU A 35 -7.58 0.93 -23.27
CA LEU A 35 -8.25 2.22 -23.16
C LEU A 35 -9.73 2.11 -23.56
N PRO A 36 -10.59 3.04 -23.11
CA PRO A 36 -11.95 3.14 -23.60
C PRO A 36 -12.04 3.23 -25.13
N ARG A 37 -13.11 2.70 -25.73
CA ARG A 37 -13.28 2.62 -27.19
C ARG A 37 -13.15 3.94 -27.94
N ASN A 38 -13.58 5.03 -27.31
CA ASN A 38 -13.53 6.37 -27.91
C ASN A 38 -12.17 7.07 -27.72
N SER A 39 -11.15 6.36 -27.24
CA SER A 39 -9.79 6.87 -27.16
C SER A 39 -9.16 7.00 -28.56
N ASP A 40 -8.65 8.18 -28.88
CA ASP A 40 -8.10 8.49 -30.21
C ASP A 40 -6.68 7.91 -30.39
N LEU A 41 -6.60 6.64 -30.80
CA LEU A 41 -5.36 5.88 -31.01
C LEU A 41 -4.35 6.58 -31.93
N ASN A 42 -4.81 7.41 -32.88
CA ASN A 42 -3.94 8.13 -33.81
C ASN A 42 -3.12 9.22 -33.09
N LYS A 43 -3.69 9.84 -32.05
CA LYS A 43 -2.96 10.77 -31.18
C LYS A 43 -1.95 10.05 -30.29
N PHE A 44 -2.27 8.84 -29.82
CA PHE A 44 -1.37 8.08 -28.95
C PHE A 44 -0.05 7.69 -29.61
N GLN A 45 -0.03 7.48 -30.93
CA GLN A 45 1.23 7.18 -31.63
C GLN A 45 2.22 8.34 -31.57
N GLN A 46 1.72 9.57 -31.47
CA GLN A 46 2.51 10.80 -31.41
C GLN A 46 2.93 11.18 -29.98
N TYR A 47 2.32 10.57 -28.96
CA TYR A 47 2.62 10.86 -27.57
C TYR A 47 3.97 10.27 -27.12
N SER A 48 4.66 11.07 -26.31
CA SER A 48 5.81 10.64 -25.53
C SER A 48 5.44 9.54 -24.54
N ILE A 49 6.44 8.85 -24.00
CA ILE A 49 6.22 7.80 -22.99
C ILE A 49 5.53 8.37 -21.74
N ALA A 50 5.94 9.56 -21.29
CA ALA A 50 5.40 10.20 -20.10
C ALA A 50 3.91 10.57 -20.25
N GLU A 51 3.49 10.97 -21.45
CA GLU A 51 2.08 11.26 -21.74
C GLU A 51 1.23 9.97 -21.76
N LYS A 52 1.76 8.88 -22.34
CA LYS A 52 1.10 7.57 -22.31
C LYS A 52 0.93 7.05 -20.90
N GLU A 53 1.98 7.14 -20.09
CA GLU A 53 1.93 6.79 -18.68
C GLU A 53 0.96 7.68 -17.91
N LYS A 54 0.91 8.98 -18.17
CA LYS A 54 -0.06 9.88 -17.54
C LYS A 54 -1.50 9.45 -17.82
N ILE A 55 -1.83 9.14 -19.07
CA ILE A 55 -3.18 8.71 -19.45
C ILE A 55 -3.52 7.38 -18.79
N ALA A 56 -2.56 6.46 -18.74
CA ALA A 56 -2.69 5.19 -18.04
C ALA A 56 -2.97 5.38 -16.55
N ARG A 57 -2.25 6.29 -15.87
CA ARG A 57 -2.49 6.64 -14.46
C ARG A 57 -3.89 7.18 -14.25
N GLU A 58 -4.31 8.13 -15.08
CA GLU A 58 -5.65 8.74 -14.99
C GLU A 58 -6.75 7.70 -15.20
N LEU A 59 -6.57 6.76 -16.14
CA LEU A 59 -7.49 5.65 -16.35
C LEU A 59 -7.56 4.75 -15.10
N MET A 60 -6.41 4.32 -14.58
CA MET A 60 -6.35 3.44 -13.43
C MET A 60 -6.92 4.09 -12.16
N SER A 61 -6.62 5.37 -11.94
CA SER A 61 -7.20 6.16 -10.85
C SER A 61 -8.72 6.27 -10.97
N SER A 62 -9.23 6.49 -12.18
CA SER A 62 -10.68 6.52 -12.44
C SER A 62 -11.33 5.17 -12.10
N ILE A 63 -10.77 4.06 -12.61
CA ILE A 63 -11.26 2.70 -12.32
C ILE A 63 -11.26 2.46 -10.80
N HIS A 64 -10.16 2.79 -10.13
CA HIS A 64 -10.03 2.65 -8.68
C HIS A 64 -11.09 3.44 -7.90
N MET A 65 -11.33 4.69 -8.29
CA MET A 65 -12.35 5.56 -7.67
C MET A 65 -13.77 4.98 -7.82
N TYR A 66 -14.13 4.48 -9.01
CA TYR A 66 -15.45 3.87 -9.24
C TYR A 66 -15.61 2.52 -8.52
N GLN A 67 -14.54 1.74 -8.37
CA GLN A 67 -14.58 0.50 -7.60
C GLN A 67 -14.79 0.76 -6.10
N GLN A 68 -14.10 1.77 -5.55
CA GLN A 68 -14.28 2.16 -4.15
C GLN A 68 -15.69 2.70 -3.86
N SER A 69 -16.25 3.51 -4.76
CA SER A 69 -17.61 4.04 -4.58
C SER A 69 -18.67 2.93 -4.61
N LYS A 70 -18.48 1.89 -5.43
CA LYS A 70 -19.35 0.71 -5.47
C LYS A 70 -19.27 -0.11 -4.17
N LYS A 71 -18.09 -0.27 -3.57
CA LYS A 71 -17.95 -0.91 -2.24
C LYS A 71 -18.65 -0.11 -1.12
N ASN A 72 -18.73 1.22 -1.24
CA ASN A 72 -19.40 2.09 -0.28
C ASN A 72 -20.93 2.19 -0.49
N SER A 73 -21.45 1.62 -1.57
CA SER A 73 -22.86 1.62 -1.96
C SER A 73 -23.43 0.20 -1.81
N ILE A 74 -24.02 -0.09 -0.65
CA ILE A 74 -24.96 -1.21 -0.35
C ILE A 74 -24.69 -2.52 -1.12
N ASP A 75 -24.17 -3.50 -0.37
CA ASP A 75 -23.78 -4.86 -0.74
C ASP A 75 -24.89 -5.65 -1.49
N ASN A 76 -25.03 -5.42 -2.80
CA ASN A 76 -25.73 -6.34 -3.71
C ASN A 76 -24.75 -7.41 -4.19
N ARG A 77 -24.61 -8.44 -3.35
CA ARG A 77 -23.82 -9.67 -3.59
C ARG A 77 -24.47 -10.56 -4.65
N ASP A 78 -24.62 -10.08 -5.87
CA ASP A 78 -25.22 -10.91 -6.92
C ASP A 78 -24.56 -10.84 -8.30
N ASN A 79 -23.27 -10.51 -8.35
CA ASN A 79 -22.44 -10.88 -9.50
C ASN A 79 -21.23 -11.65 -8.99
N GLY A 80 -21.42 -12.96 -8.86
CA GLY A 80 -20.33 -13.92 -8.70
C GLY A 80 -19.39 -13.88 -9.91
N GLU A 81 -18.15 -14.31 -9.65
CA GLU A 81 -16.99 -14.30 -10.55
C GLU A 81 -16.33 -12.93 -10.72
N GLY A 82 -15.81 -12.42 -9.60
CA GLY A 82 -14.76 -11.42 -9.62
C GLY A 82 -13.53 -11.99 -10.33
N PHE A 83 -13.13 -11.33 -11.41
CA PHE A 83 -11.89 -11.60 -12.12
C PHE A 83 -10.73 -11.53 -11.11
N ILE A 84 -9.98 -12.63 -10.94
CA ILE A 84 -8.88 -12.77 -9.95
C ILE A 84 -7.77 -11.69 -10.14
N GLY A 85 -7.80 -10.92 -11.23
CA GLY A 85 -6.94 -9.75 -11.47
C GLY A 85 -7.47 -8.40 -10.95
N GLU A 86 -8.77 -8.24 -10.68
CA GLU A 86 -9.37 -6.95 -10.28
C GLU A 86 -9.00 -6.57 -8.84
N GLU A 87 -9.15 -7.51 -7.90
CA GLU A 87 -8.86 -7.26 -6.47
C GLU A 87 -7.38 -6.97 -6.23
N ASN A 88 -6.50 -7.67 -6.95
CA ASN A 88 -5.05 -7.51 -6.85
C ASN A 88 -4.60 -6.13 -7.35
N LEU A 89 -5.20 -5.62 -8.42
CA LEU A 89 -4.84 -4.31 -8.97
C LEU A 89 -5.30 -3.16 -8.08
N THR A 90 -6.52 -3.25 -7.55
CA THR A 90 -7.03 -2.29 -6.55
C THR A 90 -6.11 -2.27 -5.33
N LEU A 91 -5.69 -3.44 -4.84
CA LEU A 91 -4.79 -3.58 -3.70
C LEU A 91 -3.42 -2.95 -4.01
N ILE A 92 -2.82 -3.27 -5.16
CA ILE A 92 -1.54 -2.69 -5.60
C ILE A 92 -1.59 -1.16 -5.62
N ILE A 93 -2.62 -0.58 -6.25
CA ILE A 93 -2.80 0.87 -6.30
C ILE A 93 -2.93 1.44 -4.90
N SER A 94 -3.76 0.82 -4.04
CA SER A 94 -3.94 1.29 -2.66
C SER A 94 -2.66 1.23 -1.82
N LEU A 95 -1.81 0.23 -2.02
CA LEU A 95 -0.53 0.11 -1.32
C LEU A 95 0.45 1.19 -1.76
N LEU A 96 0.54 1.47 -3.06
CA LEU A 96 1.41 2.52 -3.57
C LEU A 96 0.90 3.91 -3.16
N ASP A 97 -0.40 4.16 -3.22
CA ASP A 97 -1.00 5.42 -2.78
C ASP A 97 -0.82 5.64 -1.28
N ASP A 98 -1.04 4.62 -0.44
CA ASP A 98 -0.78 4.69 1.00
C ASP A 98 0.70 5.00 1.29
N PHE A 99 1.61 4.32 0.59
CA PHE A 99 3.04 4.61 0.69
C PHE A 99 3.38 6.05 0.27
N ASN A 100 2.79 6.55 -0.82
CA ASN A 100 3.03 7.93 -1.27
C ASN A 100 2.50 8.98 -0.27
N LEU A 101 1.40 8.68 0.42
CA LEU A 101 0.81 9.59 1.41
C LEU A 101 1.47 9.50 2.79
N ASN A 102 1.79 8.30 3.25
CA ASN A 102 2.18 8.02 4.64
C ASN A 102 3.65 7.60 4.80
N GLY A 103 4.30 7.20 3.70
CA GLY A 103 5.63 6.60 3.68
C GLY A 103 5.62 5.16 4.22
N LEU A 104 6.81 4.67 4.57
CA LEU A 104 6.96 3.32 5.14
C LEU A 104 6.27 3.18 6.50
N TYR A 105 5.93 1.93 6.80
CA TYR A 105 5.35 1.54 8.08
C TYR A 105 6.30 1.91 9.22
N LYS A 106 5.74 2.48 10.29
CA LYS A 106 6.47 2.94 11.47
C LYS A 106 5.86 2.30 12.71
N ARG A 107 6.64 1.48 13.41
CA ARG A 107 6.19 0.84 14.64
C ARG A 107 6.19 1.85 15.77
N ARG A 108 5.02 2.09 16.38
CA ARG A 108 4.89 2.94 17.56
C ARG A 108 4.83 2.07 18.81
N SER A 109 5.85 2.17 19.66
CA SER A 109 5.94 1.42 20.91
C SER A 109 5.86 2.35 22.11
N LYS A 110 5.36 1.82 23.24
CA LYS A 110 5.38 2.49 24.54
C LYS A 110 6.27 1.67 25.45
N ARG A 111 7.33 2.28 25.98
CA ARG A 111 8.19 1.63 26.97
C ARG A 111 7.96 2.23 28.35
N LYS A 112 8.03 1.35 29.35
CA LYS A 112 8.13 1.73 30.75
C LYS A 112 9.49 2.37 31.00
N ILE A 113 9.50 3.51 31.69
CA ILE A 113 10.70 4.18 32.18
C ILE A 113 10.47 4.61 33.63
N TYR A 114 11.55 4.91 34.36
CA TYR A 114 11.47 5.38 35.74
C TYR A 114 11.94 6.83 35.82
N ASN A 115 11.25 7.61 36.63
CA ASN A 115 11.59 9.00 36.95
C ASN A 115 11.74 9.93 35.73
N ALA A 116 11.10 9.58 34.62
CA ALA A 116 11.12 10.36 33.40
C ALA A 116 9.84 10.15 32.57
N GLY A 117 9.57 11.09 31.67
CA GLY A 117 8.42 11.05 30.77
C GLY A 117 7.07 11.26 31.48
N LYS A 118 5.97 10.87 30.82
CA LYS A 118 4.63 11.09 31.37
C LYS A 118 4.37 10.09 32.50
N ILE A 119 4.08 10.60 33.69
CA ILE A 119 3.79 9.81 34.90
C ILE A 119 2.56 8.92 34.68
N ASN A 120 2.67 7.65 35.08
CA ASN A 120 1.57 6.72 35.19
C ASN A 120 1.14 6.59 36.65
N TRP A 121 0.30 7.51 37.13
CA TRP A 121 -0.10 7.57 38.54
C TRP A 121 -0.67 6.26 39.08
N LYS A 122 -1.50 5.56 38.30
CA LYS A 122 -2.08 4.27 38.70
C LYS A 122 -0.99 3.26 39.06
N LYS A 123 0.07 3.17 38.26
CA LYS A 123 1.18 2.25 38.52
C LYS A 123 2.15 2.78 39.55
N THR A 124 2.39 4.09 39.59
CA THR A 124 3.26 4.73 40.59
C THR A 124 2.76 4.46 42.00
N ILE A 125 1.47 4.71 42.26
CA ILE A 125 0.83 4.49 43.58
C ILE A 125 0.90 3.01 43.98
N HIS A 126 0.82 2.09 43.01
CA HIS A 126 0.84 0.66 43.29
C HIS A 126 2.27 0.11 43.51
N SER A 127 3.28 0.71 42.88
CA SER A 127 4.65 0.15 42.81
C SER A 127 5.64 0.85 43.74
N PHE A 128 5.39 2.10 44.12
CA PHE A 128 6.30 2.91 44.93
C PHE A 128 5.64 3.34 46.23
N GLN A 129 6.43 3.41 47.30
CA GLN A 129 5.95 3.88 48.59
C GLN A 129 6.00 5.42 48.63
N PRO A 130 4.90 6.09 49.04
CA PRO A 130 4.92 7.53 49.24
C PRO A 130 5.70 7.91 50.51
N TYR A 131 6.39 9.04 50.45
CA TYR A 131 6.98 9.70 51.60
C TYR A 131 5.96 10.63 52.27
N PRO A 132 5.94 10.69 53.62
CA PRO A 132 5.06 11.60 54.33
C PRO A 132 5.46 13.05 54.07
N SER A 133 4.48 13.89 53.74
CA SER A 133 4.60 15.36 53.72
C SER A 133 3.34 15.99 54.28
N ASP A 134 3.41 17.25 54.71
CA ASP A 134 2.36 17.93 55.50
C ASP A 134 0.99 17.97 54.82
N ASN A 135 0.94 17.98 53.47
CA ASN A 135 -0.31 18.20 52.73
C ASN A 135 -0.63 17.11 51.69
N SER A 136 0.34 16.27 51.30
CA SER A 136 0.13 15.23 50.28
C SER A 136 1.23 14.15 50.28
N PRO A 137 0.95 12.92 49.83
CA PRO A 137 1.98 11.89 49.66
C PRO A 137 2.98 12.30 48.56
N LEU A 138 4.26 12.34 48.90
CA LEU A 138 5.34 12.68 47.98
C LEU A 138 5.96 11.41 47.40
N TYR A 139 5.94 11.27 46.08
CA TYR A 139 6.60 10.16 45.38
C TYR A 139 7.92 10.65 44.79
N LEU A 140 9.05 10.23 45.36
CA LEU A 140 10.39 10.51 44.82
C LEU A 140 10.67 9.66 43.58
N GLU A 141 10.06 8.47 43.52
CA GLU A 141 10.13 7.57 42.39
C GLU A 141 8.76 7.41 41.73
N TYR A 142 8.75 7.38 40.40
CA TYR A 142 7.54 7.18 39.64
C TYR A 142 7.77 6.34 38.37
N GLU A 143 6.74 5.58 38.00
CA GLU A 143 6.71 4.90 36.72
C GLU A 143 6.20 5.89 35.66
N GLY A 144 7.02 6.12 34.64
CA GLY A 144 6.67 6.91 33.47
C GLY A 144 6.52 6.07 32.21
N VAL A 145 5.90 6.65 31.19
CA VAL A 145 5.78 6.05 29.86
C VAL A 145 6.47 6.94 28.83
N SER A 146 7.37 6.35 28.06
CA SER A 146 7.99 6.97 26.89
C SER A 146 7.46 6.34 25.62
N LYS A 147 7.06 7.18 24.67
CA LYS A 147 6.67 6.77 23.32
C LYS A 147 7.92 6.72 22.44
N ARG A 148 8.09 5.66 21.67
CA ARG A 148 9.10 5.53 20.64
C ARG A 148 8.46 5.22 19.29
N THR A 149 9.08 5.70 18.24
CA THR A 149 8.75 5.35 16.86
C THR A 149 9.98 4.68 16.28
N GLU A 150 9.84 3.42 15.91
CA GLU A 150 10.87 2.61 15.27
C GLU A 150 10.57 2.57 13.76
N PHE A 151 11.55 2.97 12.96
CA PHE A 151 11.45 3.04 11.51
C PHE A 151 12.06 1.80 10.82
N ASP A 152 12.92 1.08 11.53
CA ASP A 152 13.65 -0.10 11.06
C ASP A 152 13.18 -1.36 11.81
N SER A 153 11.87 -1.59 11.81
CA SER A 153 11.31 -2.84 12.32
C SER A 153 11.24 -3.88 11.22
N GLU A 154 11.25 -5.18 11.53
CA GLU A 154 11.09 -6.22 10.50
C GLU A 154 9.84 -6.03 9.64
N ILE A 155 8.73 -5.59 10.25
CA ILE A 155 7.50 -5.25 9.51
C ILE A 155 7.73 -4.08 8.54
N SER A 156 8.53 -3.08 8.93
CA SER A 156 8.91 -1.97 8.05
C SER A 156 9.74 -2.45 6.86
N LYS A 157 10.66 -3.41 7.07
CA LYS A 157 11.47 -4.02 6.02
C LYS A 157 10.64 -4.89 5.07
N ILE A 158 9.70 -5.68 5.61
CA ILE A 158 8.74 -6.45 4.81
C ILE A 158 7.90 -5.50 3.94
N HIS A 159 7.33 -4.46 4.55
CA HIS A 159 6.57 -3.45 3.81
C HIS A 159 7.41 -2.80 2.71
N ALA A 160 8.67 -2.43 3.00
CA ALA A 160 9.58 -1.88 1.99
C ALA A 160 9.87 -2.87 0.86
N GLY A 161 10.02 -4.16 1.16
CA GLY A 161 10.21 -5.21 0.16
C GLY A 161 9.01 -5.33 -0.79
N ILE A 162 7.80 -5.38 -0.23
CA ILE A 162 6.55 -5.44 -1.02
C ILE A 162 6.43 -4.20 -1.92
N ILE A 163 6.60 -3.00 -1.37
CA ILE A 163 6.51 -1.76 -2.17
C ILE A 163 7.60 -1.74 -3.25
N TYR A 164 8.80 -2.23 -2.97
CA TYR A 164 9.86 -2.32 -3.96
C TYR A 164 9.46 -3.21 -5.12
N ASP A 165 9.01 -4.43 -4.83
CA ASP A 165 8.68 -5.41 -5.86
C ASP A 165 7.52 -4.93 -6.75
N ILE A 166 6.53 -4.26 -6.14
CA ILE A 166 5.44 -3.60 -6.89
C ILE A 166 5.98 -2.42 -7.72
N SER A 167 6.79 -1.54 -7.12
CA SER A 167 7.25 -0.30 -7.75
C SER A 167 8.12 -0.55 -8.99
N LYS A 168 8.87 -1.66 -9.01
CA LYS A 168 9.72 -2.05 -10.13
C LYS A 168 8.97 -2.16 -11.46
N ASP A 169 7.76 -2.73 -11.41
CA ASP A 169 6.98 -3.02 -12.62
C ASP A 169 5.81 -2.04 -12.81
N LEU A 170 5.26 -1.53 -11.71
CA LEU A 170 4.02 -0.76 -11.68
C LEU A 170 4.14 0.59 -10.97
N GLY A 171 5.33 0.99 -10.50
CA GLY A 171 5.53 2.26 -9.79
C GLY A 171 5.15 3.49 -10.62
N TRP A 172 5.36 3.42 -11.94
CA TRP A 172 4.97 4.45 -12.91
C TRP A 172 3.45 4.66 -13.01
N LEU A 173 2.62 3.75 -12.45
CA LEU A 173 1.17 3.94 -12.32
C LEU A 173 0.76 4.97 -11.25
N THR A 174 1.72 5.52 -10.51
CA THR A 174 1.45 6.52 -9.47
C THR A 174 2.14 7.85 -9.77
N TYR A 175 1.85 8.85 -8.95
CA TYR A 175 2.37 10.21 -9.13
C TYR A 175 3.84 10.37 -8.76
N SER A 176 4.46 9.37 -8.11
CA SER A 176 5.85 9.43 -7.67
C SER A 176 6.80 8.95 -8.75
N GLU A 177 7.94 9.63 -8.89
CA GLU A 177 8.99 9.21 -9.82
C GLU A 177 9.62 7.88 -9.36
N PRO A 178 9.99 6.96 -10.29
CA PRO A 178 10.66 5.71 -9.93
C PRO A 178 11.90 5.89 -9.02
N ALA A 179 12.68 6.94 -9.25
CA ALA A 179 13.85 7.28 -8.45
C ALA A 179 13.51 7.58 -6.97
N TYR A 180 12.32 8.12 -6.70
CA TYR A 180 11.84 8.33 -5.33
C TYR A 180 11.73 7.00 -4.59
N TYR A 181 11.08 6.01 -5.20
CA TYR A 181 10.94 4.66 -4.63
C TYR A 181 12.31 4.05 -4.33
N GLU A 182 13.22 4.06 -5.30
CA GLU A 182 14.57 3.49 -5.10
C GLU A 182 15.30 4.15 -3.93
N SER A 183 15.27 5.49 -3.83
CA SER A 183 15.97 6.20 -2.76
C SER A 183 15.45 5.88 -1.36
N VAL A 184 14.12 5.79 -1.19
CA VAL A 184 13.49 5.55 0.10
C VAL A 184 13.61 4.08 0.49
N LEU A 185 13.38 3.16 -0.44
CA LEU A 185 13.34 1.73 -0.16
C LEU A 185 14.73 1.15 0.09
N ASN A 186 15.76 1.68 -0.56
CA ASN A 186 17.14 1.29 -0.29
C ASN A 186 17.65 1.73 1.10
N SER A 187 16.96 2.66 1.77
CA SER A 187 17.41 3.19 3.07
C SER A 187 17.12 2.29 4.27
N ILE A 188 16.14 1.37 4.18
CA ILE A 188 15.65 0.55 5.31
C ILE A 188 16.17 -0.89 5.29
N GLY A 189 16.90 -1.29 4.24
CA GLY A 189 17.40 -2.66 4.10
C GLY A 189 16.29 -3.69 3.82
N ARG A 190 16.68 -4.95 3.60
CA ARG A 190 15.74 -6.08 3.37
C ARG A 190 15.52 -6.85 4.66
N SER A 191 14.35 -7.47 4.79
CA SER A 191 14.07 -8.34 5.95
C SER A 191 15.00 -9.54 5.95
N GLU A 192 15.41 -9.97 7.14
CA GLU A 192 16.27 -11.13 7.36
C GLU A 192 15.46 -12.43 7.48
N LEU A 193 14.13 -12.33 7.58
CA LEU A 193 13.22 -13.47 7.70
C LEU A 193 13.02 -14.16 6.36
N SER A 194 12.84 -15.49 6.38
CA SER A 194 12.42 -16.22 5.17
C SER A 194 11.00 -15.83 4.75
N GLU A 195 10.68 -15.92 3.45
CA GLU A 195 9.36 -15.58 2.92
C GLU A 195 8.24 -16.37 3.62
N GLU A 196 8.48 -17.63 3.96
CA GLU A 196 7.54 -18.49 4.69
C GLU A 196 7.16 -17.88 6.06
N ILE A 197 8.13 -17.31 6.78
CA ILE A 197 7.91 -16.70 8.10
C ILE A 197 7.24 -15.32 7.96
N GLN A 198 7.45 -14.62 6.85
CA GLN A 198 6.82 -13.31 6.62
C GLN A 198 5.32 -13.42 6.34
N ILE A 199 4.87 -14.56 5.80
CA ILE A 199 3.48 -14.80 5.40
C ILE A 199 2.67 -15.53 6.51
N ALA A 200 3.37 -16.24 7.41
CA ALA A 200 2.78 -17.01 8.51
C ALA A 200 2.20 -16.14 9.63
#